data_AF-L9XP32-F1
#
_entry.id   AF-L9XP32-F1
#
_cell.length_a   1.000
_cell.length_b   1.000
_cell.length_c   1.000
_cell.angle_alpha   90.00
_cell.angle_beta   90.00
_cell.angle_gamma   90.00
#
_symmetry.space_group_name_H-M   'P 1'
#
loop_
_entity.id
_entity.type
_entity.pdbx_description
1 polymer ?
#
loop_
_entity_poly.entity_id
_entity_poly.type
_entity_poly.pdbx_seq_one_letter_code
_entity_poly.pdbx_strand_id
1 'polypeptide(L)'
;MPESLADAWQPLGTRTAETSVMMATITAETRLYEPVDTPAIRASDSKIPIRSLFGVDLSFSPPLGALGISPADVFSIAAPKAKRQFVSTIEDEGVIVEQTRDKHSFQASNGTTGRWFVLDVSYPLSAEATSAGAEQLPAETHVAVWPTTETFEMAGGTLPLEAPSELDRSVATELTIDPQRDRERIATLVRSIGTTDED
;
A
#
# COMPACT_ATOMS: atom_id res chain seq x y z
N MET A 1 4.10 -12.81 4.09
CA MET A 1 4.50 -11.69 4.96
C MET A 1 5.79 -12.07 5.66
N PRO A 2 6.74 -11.15 5.90
CA PRO A 2 8.04 -11.48 6.51
C PRO A 2 7.88 -11.86 7.97
N GLU A 3 8.71 -12.80 8.46
CA GLU A 3 8.65 -13.26 9.85
C GLU A 3 8.77 -12.11 10.86
N SER A 4 9.62 -11.12 10.58
CA SER A 4 9.81 -9.94 11.43
C SER A 4 8.55 -9.08 11.62
N LEU A 5 7.51 -9.27 10.79
CA LEU A 5 6.24 -8.58 10.87
C LEU A 5 5.07 -9.53 11.19
N ALA A 6 5.28 -10.85 11.14
CA ALA A 6 4.21 -11.85 11.25
C ALA A 6 3.51 -11.84 12.62
N ASP A 7 4.24 -11.55 13.71
CA ASP A 7 3.67 -11.48 15.06
C ASP A 7 2.88 -10.20 15.33
N ALA A 8 3.11 -9.13 14.53
CA ALA A 8 2.53 -7.82 14.76
C ALA A 8 1.40 -7.45 13.76
N TRP A 9 1.25 -8.22 12.69
CA TRP A 9 0.31 -7.95 11.60
C TRP A 9 -0.49 -9.20 11.25
N GLN A 10 -1.79 -9.03 11.07
CA GLN A 10 -2.71 -10.08 10.65
C GLN A 10 -3.31 -9.78 9.27
N PRO A 11 -3.63 -10.81 8.46
CA PRO A 11 -4.30 -10.61 7.18
C PRO A 11 -5.73 -10.13 7.41
N LEU A 12 -6.11 -9.03 6.76
CA LEU A 12 -7.47 -8.51 6.74
C LEU A 12 -8.28 -9.11 5.57
N GLY A 13 -7.59 -9.51 4.50
CA GLY A 13 -8.20 -10.19 3.36
C GLY A 13 -7.44 -9.98 2.06
N THR A 14 -7.99 -10.57 0.99
CA THR A 14 -7.47 -10.47 -0.37
C THR A 14 -8.48 -9.76 -1.26
N ARG A 15 -8.02 -8.82 -2.08
CA ARG A 15 -8.83 -8.11 -3.08
C ARG A 15 -8.27 -8.38 -4.46
N THR A 16 -9.15 -8.63 -5.41
CA THR A 16 -8.77 -8.88 -6.80
C THR A 16 -9.34 -7.79 -7.68
N ALA A 17 -8.49 -7.18 -8.50
CA ALA A 17 -8.88 -6.23 -9.53
C ALA A 17 -8.39 -6.72 -10.89
N GLU A 18 -9.21 -6.59 -11.91
CA GLU A 18 -8.86 -6.93 -13.27
C GLU A 18 -8.95 -5.69 -14.16
N THR A 19 -7.98 -5.52 -15.05
CA THR A 19 -7.97 -4.43 -16.02
C THR A 19 -7.37 -4.90 -17.33
N SER A 20 -8.10 -4.63 -18.42
CA SER A 20 -7.64 -4.95 -19.77
C SER A 20 -6.81 -3.79 -20.33
N VAL A 21 -5.59 -4.08 -20.76
CA VAL A 21 -4.70 -3.11 -21.42
C VAL A 21 -4.21 -3.69 -22.74
N MET A 22 -4.63 -3.06 -23.85
CA MET A 22 -4.30 -3.51 -25.22
C MET A 22 -4.75 -4.97 -25.47
N MET A 23 -3.80 -5.90 -25.58
CA MET A 23 -4.01 -7.32 -25.89
C MET A 23 -3.81 -8.24 -24.68
N ALA A 24 -3.68 -7.67 -23.47
CA ALA A 24 -3.48 -8.44 -22.25
C ALA A 24 -4.45 -8.00 -21.14
N THR A 25 -4.90 -8.97 -20.36
CA THR A 25 -5.57 -8.74 -19.09
C THR A 25 -4.53 -8.71 -17.99
N ILE A 26 -4.61 -7.71 -17.12
CA ILE A 26 -3.80 -7.60 -15.91
C ILE A 26 -4.71 -7.93 -14.73
N THR A 27 -4.33 -8.92 -13.95
CA THR A 27 -5.00 -9.26 -12.69
C THR A 27 -4.08 -8.88 -11.54
N ALA A 28 -4.58 -8.04 -10.64
CA ALA A 28 -3.91 -7.60 -9.42
C ALA A 28 -4.57 -8.28 -8.22
N GLU A 29 -3.80 -9.06 -7.47
CA GLU A 29 -4.23 -9.65 -6.21
C GLU A 29 -3.55 -8.92 -5.05
N THR A 30 -4.31 -8.09 -4.34
CA THR A 30 -3.85 -7.31 -3.20
C THR A 30 -4.16 -8.05 -1.90
N ARG A 31 -3.13 -8.44 -1.16
CA ARG A 31 -3.26 -8.93 0.22
C ARG A 31 -3.07 -7.76 1.18
N LEU A 32 -4.09 -7.50 1.98
CA LEU A 32 -4.11 -6.41 2.95
C LEU A 32 -3.91 -6.95 4.37
N TYR A 33 -3.13 -6.23 5.16
CA TYR A 33 -2.81 -6.57 6.53
C TYR A 33 -3.05 -5.38 7.45
N GLU A 34 -3.43 -5.68 8.69
CA GLU A 34 -3.65 -4.72 9.76
C GLU A 34 -2.89 -5.14 11.03
N PRO A 35 -2.62 -4.20 11.97
CA PRO A 35 -2.01 -4.56 13.24
C PRO A 35 -2.91 -5.45 14.09
N VAL A 36 -2.33 -6.41 14.82
CA VAL A 36 -3.07 -7.34 15.70
C VAL A 36 -3.77 -6.63 16.87
N ASP A 37 -3.14 -5.60 17.44
CA ASP A 37 -3.56 -4.96 18.70
C ASP A 37 -4.13 -3.53 18.51
N THR A 38 -4.84 -3.23 17.42
CA THR A 38 -5.35 -1.87 17.20
C THR A 38 -6.81 -1.86 16.72
N PRO A 39 -7.80 -1.61 17.60
CA PRO A 39 -9.20 -1.44 17.20
C PRO A 39 -9.50 -0.14 16.44
N ALA A 40 -8.47 0.67 16.09
CA ALA A 40 -8.60 1.93 15.36
C ALA A 40 -9.17 1.79 13.93
N ILE A 41 -9.51 0.58 13.52
CA ILE A 41 -10.27 0.20 12.32
C ILE A 41 -11.61 0.97 12.22
N ARG A 42 -12.13 1.55 13.30
CA ARG A 42 -13.42 2.29 13.29
C ARG A 42 -13.32 3.81 13.34
N ALA A 43 -12.11 4.36 13.39
CA ALA A 43 -11.96 5.82 13.41
C ALA A 43 -12.31 6.47 12.06
N SER A 44 -12.32 5.68 10.99
CA SER A 44 -12.60 6.14 9.62
C SER A 44 -13.72 5.32 8.98
N ASP A 45 -14.46 5.96 8.08
CA ASP A 45 -15.44 5.31 7.21
C ASP A 45 -14.80 4.59 6.00
N SER A 46 -13.46 4.63 5.87
CA SER A 46 -12.74 3.91 4.82
C SER A 46 -12.75 2.40 5.05
N LYS A 47 -12.76 1.65 3.94
CA LYS A 47 -12.58 0.18 3.96
C LYS A 47 -11.11 -0.23 4.13
N ILE A 48 -10.19 0.73 4.07
CA ILE A 48 -8.76 0.52 4.32
C ILE A 48 -8.46 0.99 5.74
N PRO A 49 -7.82 0.17 6.58
CA PRO A 49 -7.35 0.63 7.87
C PRO A 49 -6.32 1.76 7.70
N ILE A 50 -6.47 2.83 8.50
CA ILE A 50 -5.55 3.97 8.59
C ILE A 50 -4.09 3.51 8.70
N ARG A 51 -3.84 2.46 9.49
CA ARG A 51 -2.57 1.76 9.56
C ARG A 51 -2.72 0.40 8.87
N SER A 52 -2.10 0.26 7.71
CA SER A 52 -2.21 -0.94 6.88
C SER A 52 -0.90 -1.26 6.18
N LEU A 53 -0.67 -2.55 5.90
CA LEU A 53 0.38 -3.03 5.00
C LEU A 53 -0.28 -3.78 3.85
N PHE A 54 0.33 -3.74 2.67
CA PHE A 54 -0.17 -4.52 1.54
C PHE A 54 0.95 -5.05 0.65
N GLY A 55 0.67 -6.19 0.02
CA GLY A 55 1.43 -6.72 -1.11
C GLY A 55 0.47 -7.00 -2.26
N VAL A 56 0.91 -6.72 -3.49
CA VAL A 56 0.13 -6.91 -4.71
C VAL A 56 0.91 -7.79 -5.67
N ASP A 57 0.35 -8.95 -5.97
CA ASP A 57 0.83 -9.83 -7.02
C ASP A 57 0.14 -9.46 -8.33
N LEU A 58 0.93 -9.18 -9.37
CA LEU A 58 0.40 -8.89 -10.70
C LEU A 58 0.59 -10.10 -11.60
N SER A 59 -0.43 -10.44 -12.38
CA SER A 59 -0.36 -11.45 -13.42
C SER A 59 -0.90 -10.91 -14.73
N PHE A 60 -0.35 -11.40 -15.84
CA PHE A 60 -0.67 -10.98 -17.20
C PHE A 60 -1.17 -12.18 -18.01
N SER A 61 -2.28 -12.01 -18.72
CA SER A 61 -2.82 -13.01 -19.64
C SER A 61 -3.00 -12.40 -21.04
N PRO A 62 -2.21 -12.81 -22.04
CA PRO A 62 -1.11 -13.77 -21.95
C PRO A 62 0.09 -13.21 -21.16
N PRO A 63 1.00 -14.07 -20.66
CA PRO A 63 2.22 -13.62 -19.98
C PRO A 63 3.07 -12.70 -20.87
N LEU A 64 3.74 -11.72 -20.27
CA LEU A 64 4.52 -10.72 -21.01
C LEU A 64 5.62 -11.34 -21.91
N GLY A 65 6.26 -12.41 -21.44
CA GLY A 65 7.24 -13.15 -22.22
C GLY A 65 6.69 -13.76 -23.52
N ALA A 66 5.42 -14.19 -23.52
CA ALA A 66 4.76 -14.70 -24.74
C ALA A 66 4.50 -13.59 -25.77
N LEU A 67 4.52 -12.33 -25.34
CA LEU A 67 4.42 -11.14 -26.19
C LEU A 67 5.80 -10.59 -26.58
N GLY A 68 6.90 -11.22 -26.17
CA GLY A 68 8.26 -10.72 -26.38
C GLY A 68 8.56 -9.44 -25.56
N ILE A 69 7.86 -9.23 -24.44
CA ILE A 69 8.00 -8.05 -23.60
C ILE A 69 8.71 -8.44 -22.31
N SER A 70 9.86 -7.81 -22.05
CA SER A 70 10.53 -7.87 -20.75
C SER A 70 9.88 -6.87 -19.78
N PRO A 71 9.52 -7.27 -18.54
CA PRO A 71 9.00 -6.35 -17.53
C PRO A 71 9.94 -5.17 -17.27
N ALA A 72 11.25 -5.40 -17.25
CA ALA A 72 12.26 -4.36 -17.03
C ALA A 72 12.24 -3.29 -18.15
N ASP A 73 12.04 -3.70 -19.41
CA ASP A 73 12.05 -2.79 -20.55
C ASP A 73 10.86 -1.81 -20.54
N VAL A 74 9.71 -2.25 -20.02
CA VAL A 74 8.49 -1.44 -19.95
C VAL A 74 8.23 -0.85 -18.57
N PHE A 75 9.13 -1.05 -17.60
CA PHE A 75 8.95 -0.64 -16.21
C PHE A 75 8.71 0.87 -16.04
N SER A 76 9.39 1.70 -16.84
CA SER A 76 9.23 3.16 -16.81
C SER A 76 7.81 3.62 -17.15
N ILE A 77 7.07 2.81 -17.91
CA ILE A 77 5.66 3.03 -18.27
C ILE A 77 4.73 2.33 -17.30
N ALA A 78 5.09 1.11 -16.86
CA ALA A 78 4.27 0.27 -15.99
C ALA A 78 4.15 0.86 -14.57
N ALA A 79 5.24 1.30 -13.94
CA ALA A 79 5.20 1.78 -12.56
C ALA A 79 4.26 3.00 -12.35
N PRO A 80 4.26 4.05 -13.20
CA PRO A 80 3.28 5.12 -13.09
C PRO A 80 1.84 4.69 -13.36
N LYS A 81 1.61 3.68 -14.20
CA LYS A 81 0.27 3.11 -14.43
C LYS A 81 -0.21 2.33 -13.21
N ALA A 82 0.64 1.48 -12.65
CA ALA A 82 0.34 0.71 -11.44
C ALA A 82 0.00 1.64 -10.26
N LYS A 83 0.79 2.72 -10.07
CA LYS A 83 0.48 3.76 -9.08
C LYS A 83 -0.89 4.41 -9.30
N ARG A 84 -1.25 4.73 -10.54
CA ARG A 84 -2.57 5.33 -10.85
C ARG A 84 -3.72 4.37 -10.56
N GLN A 85 -3.57 3.10 -10.91
CA GLN A 85 -4.56 2.08 -10.60
C GLN A 85 -4.73 1.89 -9.10
N PHE A 86 -3.62 1.85 -8.36
CA PHE A 86 -3.65 1.80 -6.90
C PHE A 86 -4.37 3.00 -6.30
N VAL A 87 -4.07 4.23 -6.76
CA VAL A 87 -4.77 5.46 -6.31
C VAL A 87 -6.28 5.34 -6.53
N SER A 88 -6.72 4.99 -7.74
CA SER A 88 -8.15 4.80 -8.03
C SER A 88 -8.78 3.78 -7.09
N THR A 89 -8.07 2.70 -6.78
CA THR A 89 -8.57 1.63 -5.89
C THR A 89 -8.76 2.14 -4.46
N ILE A 90 -7.79 2.86 -3.90
CA ILE A 90 -7.90 3.36 -2.52
C ILE A 90 -8.92 4.51 -2.41
N GLU A 91 -9.09 5.31 -3.46
CA GLU A 91 -10.14 6.32 -3.56
C GLU A 91 -11.55 5.72 -3.58
N ASP A 92 -11.76 4.64 -4.35
CA ASP A 92 -13.02 3.88 -4.36
C ASP A 92 -13.33 3.22 -3.00
N GLU A 93 -12.30 3.06 -2.16
CA GLU A 93 -12.40 2.54 -0.80
C GLU A 93 -12.48 3.63 0.29
N GLY A 94 -12.59 4.89 -0.12
CA GLY A 94 -12.85 6.02 0.76
C GLY A 94 -11.61 6.74 1.28
N VAL A 95 -10.41 6.41 0.80
CA VAL A 95 -9.19 7.18 1.11
C VAL A 95 -9.08 8.36 0.15
N ILE A 96 -8.83 9.56 0.66
CA ILE A 96 -8.66 10.76 -0.19
C ILE A 96 -7.18 10.89 -0.53
N VAL A 97 -6.81 10.89 -1.80
CA VAL A 97 -5.42 11.09 -2.23
C VAL A 97 -5.23 12.54 -2.66
N GLU A 98 -4.42 13.29 -1.92
CA GLU A 98 -4.22 14.71 -2.18
C GLU A 98 -3.19 14.93 -3.28
N GLN A 99 -2.03 14.30 -3.15
CA GLN A 99 -0.92 14.45 -4.08
C GLN A 99 0.11 13.32 -3.98
N THR A 100 1.02 13.29 -4.96
CA THR A 100 2.28 12.53 -4.84
C THR A 100 3.34 13.48 -4.31
N ARG A 101 3.73 13.30 -3.05
CA ARG A 101 4.74 14.12 -2.40
C ARG A 101 6.13 13.86 -2.96
N ASP A 102 6.52 12.58 -2.99
CA ASP A 102 7.87 12.17 -3.36
C ASP A 102 7.89 10.95 -4.28
N LYS A 103 8.99 10.86 -5.05
CA LYS A 103 9.30 9.71 -5.89
C LYS A 103 10.80 9.43 -5.87
N HIS A 104 11.19 8.22 -5.49
CA HIS A 104 12.60 7.79 -5.53
C HIS A 104 12.78 6.41 -6.17
N SER A 105 14.01 6.12 -6.60
CA SER A 105 14.41 4.78 -7.01
C SER A 105 14.91 4.01 -5.79
N PHE A 106 14.78 2.69 -5.81
CA PHE A 106 15.42 1.81 -4.83
C PHE A 106 15.87 0.51 -5.51
N GLN A 107 16.74 -0.27 -4.87
CA GLN A 107 17.08 -1.62 -5.33
C GLN A 107 16.22 -2.63 -4.58
N ALA A 108 15.45 -3.43 -5.32
CA ALA A 108 14.65 -4.52 -4.77
C ALA A 108 15.54 -5.72 -4.38
N SER A 109 14.98 -6.65 -3.62
CA SER A 109 15.65 -7.89 -3.17
C SER A 109 16.21 -8.72 -4.33
N ASN A 110 15.50 -8.74 -5.46
CA ASN A 110 15.92 -9.40 -6.69
C ASN A 110 17.00 -8.63 -7.50
N GLY A 111 17.54 -7.54 -6.95
CA GLY A 111 18.58 -6.71 -7.58
C GLY A 111 18.09 -5.70 -8.62
N THR A 112 16.81 -5.76 -9.01
CA THR A 112 16.24 -4.81 -9.98
C THR A 112 16.01 -3.43 -9.39
N THR A 113 15.98 -2.40 -10.25
CA THR A 113 15.63 -1.05 -9.81
C THR A 113 14.12 -0.89 -9.75
N GLY A 114 13.60 -0.66 -8.54
CA GLY A 114 12.21 -0.32 -8.28
C GLY A 114 11.93 1.17 -8.27
N ARG A 115 10.65 1.51 -8.10
CA ARG A 115 10.10 2.85 -7.97
C ARG A 115 9.31 2.94 -6.68
N TRP A 116 9.62 3.90 -5.84
CA TRP A 116 8.90 4.17 -4.61
C TRP A 116 8.19 5.53 -4.73
N PHE A 117 6.89 5.53 -4.53
CA PHE A 117 6.04 6.71 -4.46
C PHE A 117 5.60 6.95 -3.02
N VAL A 118 5.60 8.21 -2.60
CA VAL A 118 5.02 8.64 -1.33
C VAL A 118 3.87 9.58 -1.62
N LEU A 119 2.70 9.23 -1.12
CA LEU A 119 1.44 9.92 -1.35
C LEU A 119 1.01 10.57 -0.03
N ASP A 120 0.61 11.84 -0.11
CA ASP A 120 -0.13 12.47 0.97
C ASP A 120 -1.60 12.07 0.79
N VAL A 121 -2.18 11.50 1.85
CA VAL A 121 -3.56 11.01 1.84
C VAL A 121 -4.27 11.45 3.11
N SER A 122 -5.60 11.46 3.07
CA SER A 122 -6.42 11.72 4.25
C SER A 122 -7.54 10.68 4.37
N TYR A 123 -7.84 10.32 5.62
CA TYR A 123 -8.91 9.40 5.94
C TYR A 123 -10.10 10.17 6.48
N PRO A 124 -11.30 10.07 5.88
CA PRO A 124 -12.49 10.67 6.45
C PRO A 124 -12.76 10.04 7.82
N LEU A 125 -12.89 10.86 8.85
CA LEU A 125 -13.16 10.40 10.21
C LEU A 125 -14.67 10.15 10.39
N SER A 126 -15.02 9.05 11.06
CA SER A 126 -16.41 8.77 11.39
C SER A 126 -16.91 9.76 12.45
N ALA A 127 -18.20 10.11 12.42
CA ALA A 127 -18.77 11.07 13.38
C ALA A 127 -18.56 10.66 14.84
N GLU A 128 -18.44 9.36 15.11
CA GLU A 128 -18.21 8.78 16.44
C GLU A 128 -16.74 8.92 16.90
N ALA A 129 -15.79 9.13 15.98
CA ALA A 129 -14.37 9.25 16.28
C ALA A 129 -13.94 10.68 16.68
N THR A 130 -14.83 11.66 16.53
CA THR A 130 -14.52 13.08 16.72
C THR A 130 -15.41 13.68 17.79
N SER A 131 -14.82 14.54 18.64
CA SER A 131 -15.58 15.28 19.66
C SER A 131 -15.97 16.69 19.20
N ALA A 132 -15.36 17.19 18.12
CA ALA A 132 -15.48 18.57 17.66
C ALA A 132 -15.39 18.76 16.13
N GLY A 133 -15.57 17.70 15.33
CA GLY A 133 -15.75 17.83 13.88
C GLY A 133 -14.47 17.86 13.03
N ALA A 134 -13.39 17.21 13.47
CA ALA A 134 -12.30 16.90 12.53
C ALA A 134 -12.85 15.99 11.42
N GLU A 135 -12.89 16.47 10.19
CA GLU A 135 -13.45 15.69 9.09
C GLU A 135 -12.49 14.62 8.59
N GLN A 136 -11.18 14.79 8.80
CA GLN A 136 -10.16 13.97 8.19
C GLN A 136 -8.94 13.77 9.09
N LEU A 137 -8.29 12.61 8.93
CA LEU A 137 -7.01 12.25 9.55
C LEU A 137 -5.90 12.27 8.48
N PRO A 138 -4.88 13.14 8.61
CA PRO A 138 -3.73 13.13 7.72
C PRO A 138 -2.91 11.85 7.85
N ALA A 139 -2.55 11.27 6.70
CA ALA A 139 -1.79 10.04 6.60
C ALA A 139 -0.86 10.07 5.39
N GLU A 140 0.05 9.10 5.34
CA GLU A 140 1.01 8.92 4.27
C GLU A 140 0.90 7.49 3.73
N THR A 141 0.78 7.37 2.41
CA THR A 141 0.78 6.06 1.74
C THR A 141 2.04 5.88 0.92
N HIS A 142 2.75 4.79 1.18
CA HIS A 142 3.94 4.39 0.44
C HIS A 142 3.57 3.30 -0.54
N VAL A 143 4.02 3.43 -1.78
CA VAL A 143 3.81 2.45 -2.84
C VAL A 143 5.13 2.18 -3.54
N ALA A 144 5.68 0.99 -3.34
CA ALA A 144 6.86 0.50 -4.05
C ALA A 144 6.44 -0.48 -5.15
N VAL A 145 7.01 -0.33 -6.34
CA VAL A 145 6.79 -1.21 -7.50
C VAL A 145 8.13 -1.58 -8.11
N TRP A 146 8.33 -2.83 -8.49
CA TRP A 146 9.56 -3.28 -9.15
C TRP A 146 9.26 -4.41 -10.15
N PRO A 147 10.07 -4.55 -11.22
CA PRO A 147 9.94 -5.66 -12.14
C PRO A 147 10.48 -6.97 -11.51
N THR A 148 9.87 -8.09 -11.90
CA THR A 148 10.40 -9.43 -11.71
C THR A 148 10.78 -10.02 -13.06
N THR A 149 11.16 -11.30 -13.10
CA THR A 149 11.48 -12.00 -14.35
C THR A 149 10.30 -12.03 -15.33
N GLU A 150 9.09 -12.22 -14.81
CA GLU A 150 7.89 -12.46 -15.65
C GLU A 150 6.81 -11.39 -15.50
N THR A 151 6.85 -10.59 -14.43
CA THR A 151 5.78 -9.66 -14.08
C THR A 151 6.32 -8.45 -13.29
N PHE A 152 5.47 -7.79 -12.51
CA PHE A 152 5.81 -6.75 -11.55
C PHE A 152 5.29 -7.16 -10.17
N GLU A 153 5.99 -6.73 -9.13
CA GLU A 153 5.52 -6.80 -7.76
C GLU A 153 5.27 -5.38 -7.25
N MET A 154 4.32 -5.26 -6.33
CA MET A 154 4.07 -4.02 -5.62
C MET A 154 3.86 -4.30 -4.13
N ALA A 155 4.34 -3.39 -3.30
CA ALA A 155 4.13 -3.46 -1.85
C ALA A 155 4.15 -2.08 -1.22
N GLY A 156 3.61 -1.98 -0.02
CA GLY A 156 3.56 -0.72 0.68
C GLY A 156 2.73 -0.75 1.93
N GLY A 157 2.29 0.43 2.33
CA GLY A 157 1.41 0.59 3.48
C GLY A 157 0.98 2.03 3.67
N THR A 158 0.04 2.20 4.58
CA THR A 158 -0.47 3.49 5.00
C THR A 158 -0.17 3.71 6.47
N LEU A 159 0.16 4.94 6.85
CA LEU A 159 0.44 5.33 8.23
C LEU A 159 -0.14 6.70 8.56
N PRO A 160 -0.71 6.90 9.77
CA PRO A 160 -1.14 8.22 10.21
C PRO A 160 0.06 9.12 10.51
N LEU A 161 -0.04 10.41 10.20
CA LEU A 161 1.03 11.39 10.45
C LEU A 161 0.90 12.05 11.82
N GLU A 162 -0.30 12.53 12.13
CA GLU A 162 -0.62 13.21 13.38
C GLU A 162 -2.11 13.02 13.71
N ALA A 163 -2.45 13.13 15.00
CA ALA A 163 -3.83 13.14 15.45
C ALA A 163 -4.33 14.59 15.46
N PRO A 164 -5.44 14.91 14.76
CA PRO A 164 -6.13 16.18 14.88
C PRO A 164 -6.47 16.46 16.35
N SER A 165 -6.41 17.72 16.75
CA SER A 165 -6.76 18.16 18.11
C SER A 165 -8.18 17.77 18.53
N GLU A 166 -9.08 17.66 17.55
CA GLU A 166 -10.50 17.37 17.69
C GLU A 166 -10.81 15.86 17.70
N LEU A 167 -9.81 15.02 17.43
CA LEU A 167 -9.93 13.56 17.52
C LEU A 167 -10.18 13.16 18.97
N ASP A 168 -11.09 12.21 19.18
CA ASP A 168 -11.36 11.72 20.53
C ASP A 168 -10.08 11.17 21.17
N ARG A 169 -9.85 11.51 22.45
CA ARG A 169 -8.61 11.15 23.14
C ARG A 169 -8.41 9.63 23.26
N SER A 170 -9.49 8.86 23.40
CA SER A 170 -9.42 7.40 23.43
C SER A 170 -8.93 6.85 22.09
N VAL A 171 -9.50 7.33 20.98
CA VAL A 171 -9.08 6.98 19.61
C VAL A 171 -7.63 7.41 19.34
N ALA A 172 -7.26 8.63 19.73
CA ALA A 172 -5.91 9.14 19.59
C ALA A 172 -4.88 8.29 20.37
N THR A 173 -5.24 7.81 21.56
CA THR A 173 -4.39 6.94 22.38
C THR A 173 -4.22 5.57 21.73
N GLU A 174 -5.31 5.00 21.21
CA GLU A 174 -5.27 3.70 20.52
C GLU A 174 -4.43 3.74 19.23
N LEU A 175 -4.52 4.82 18.45
CA LEU A 175 -3.77 4.95 17.21
C LEU A 175 -2.24 4.88 17.42
N THR A 176 -1.74 5.28 18.60
CA THR A 176 -0.30 5.26 18.94
C THR A 176 0.55 5.72 17.75
N ILE A 177 0.31 6.96 17.30
CA ILE A 177 0.87 7.52 16.07
C ILE A 177 2.38 7.69 16.24
N ASP A 178 3.14 6.94 15.45
CA ASP A 178 4.58 7.03 15.35
C ASP A 178 4.95 6.84 13.87
N PRO A 179 5.02 7.96 13.11
CA PRO A 179 5.23 7.89 11.68
C PRO A 179 6.58 7.27 11.32
N GLN A 180 7.60 7.44 12.16
CA GLN A 180 8.94 6.93 11.88
C GLN A 180 8.96 5.41 12.01
N ARG A 181 8.43 4.86 13.11
CA ARG A 181 8.29 3.41 13.29
C ARG A 181 7.47 2.78 12.16
N ASP A 182 6.38 3.43 11.76
CA ASP A 182 5.48 2.88 10.74
C ASP A 182 6.13 2.93 9.34
N ARG A 183 6.90 3.99 9.00
CA ARG A 183 7.73 4.04 7.78
C ARG A 183 8.77 2.92 7.76
N GLU A 184 9.42 2.63 8.88
CA GLU A 184 10.41 1.55 8.99
C GLU A 184 9.80 0.17 8.77
N ARG A 185 8.58 -0.05 9.27
CA ARG A 185 7.82 -1.30 9.03
C ARG A 185 7.49 -1.48 7.55
N ILE A 186 7.03 -0.41 6.88
CA ILE A 186 6.77 -0.45 5.43
C ILE A 186 8.08 -0.72 4.66
N ALA A 187 9.17 -0.05 5.02
CA ALA A 187 10.48 -0.29 4.39
C ALA A 187 10.99 -1.71 4.60
N THR A 188 10.73 -2.30 5.77
CA THR A 188 11.04 -3.71 6.04
C THR A 188 10.25 -4.60 5.09
N LEU A 189 8.93 -4.40 4.98
CA LEU A 189 8.08 -5.17 4.05
C LEU A 189 8.57 -5.07 2.60
N VAL A 190 8.76 -3.86 2.08
CA VAL A 190 9.19 -3.64 0.69
C VAL A 190 10.53 -4.31 0.38
N ARG A 191 11.47 -4.32 1.33
CA ARG A 191 12.79 -4.94 1.14
C ARG A 191 12.77 -6.46 1.25
N SER A 192 11.79 -7.02 1.95
CA SER A 192 11.66 -8.46 2.19
C SER A 192 10.78 -9.20 1.17
N ILE A 193 9.95 -8.49 0.39
CA ILE A 193 9.20 -9.16 -0.68
C ILE A 193 10.19 -9.47 -1.81
N GLY A 194 10.11 -10.68 -2.34
CA GLY A 194 11.04 -11.20 -3.35
C GLY A 194 12.24 -11.98 -2.79
N THR A 195 12.45 -12.02 -1.46
CA THR A 195 13.22 -13.13 -0.84
C THR A 195 12.27 -14.31 -0.71
N THR A 196 12.08 -15.06 -1.80
CA THR A 196 11.64 -16.45 -1.63
C THR A 196 12.85 -17.16 -1.04
N ASP A 197 12.75 -17.58 0.23
CA ASP A 197 13.66 -18.57 0.77
C ASP A 197 13.50 -19.83 -0.10
N GLU A 198 14.44 -20.03 -1.02
CA GLU A 198 14.74 -21.36 -1.54
C GLU A 198 15.43 -22.11 -0.40
N ASP A 199 14.66 -22.86 0.38
CA ASP A 199 15.16 -24.03 1.13
C ASP A 199 14.77 -25.33 0.39
#